data_AF-A0A2G3L9Z1-F1
#
_entry.id   AF-A0A2G3L9Z1-F1
#
_cell.length_a   1.000
_cell.length_b   1.000
_cell.length_c   1.000
_cell.angle_alpha   90.00
_cell.angle_beta   90.00
_cell.angle_gamma   90.00
#
_symmetry.space_group_name_H-M   'P 1'
#
loop_
_entity.id
_entity.type
_entity.pdbx_description
1 polymer ?
#
loop_
_entity_poly.entity_id
_entity_poly.type
_entity_poly.pdbx_seq_one_letter_code
_entity_poly.pdbx_strand_id
1 'polypeptide(L)'
;MGFADKYVHSLKSSNLMDDAFHNDLDAIAAAALAGDLGSLLCRVKYADGTLNRMFEGNHQNLAQLLRIWTAEVIKRGRARKWLPENTAWDAQSAQALYRRVAEKSLAHWLDGKCKGCSGTGVKVLLGNGQCTSCKGTGVAPVYGVAGLELERVKDMVSELSAIYDSHSGRAGGLLRGGDM
;
A
#
# COMPACT_ATOMS: atom_id res chain seq x y z
N MET A 1 -4.79 -13.08 -15.10
CA MET A 1 -4.82 -12.67 -13.67
C MET A 1 -3.50 -12.00 -13.33
N GLY A 2 -3.56 -10.84 -12.66
CA GLY A 2 -2.37 -10.14 -12.19
C GLY A 2 -1.79 -10.76 -10.91
N PHE A 3 -0.60 -10.34 -10.51
CA PHE A 3 0.05 -10.80 -9.27
C PHE A 3 -0.85 -10.62 -8.03
N ALA A 4 -1.52 -9.47 -7.91
CA ALA A 4 -2.41 -9.17 -6.79
C ALA A 4 -3.60 -10.16 -6.71
N ASP A 5 -4.18 -10.53 -7.85
CA ASP A 5 -5.29 -11.49 -7.90
C ASP A 5 -4.79 -12.87 -7.47
N LYS A 6 -3.67 -13.34 -8.06
CA LYS A 6 -3.06 -14.62 -7.71
C LYS A 6 -2.70 -14.70 -6.21
N TYR A 7 -2.20 -13.61 -5.64
CA TYR A 7 -1.90 -13.52 -4.21
C TYR A 7 -3.15 -13.56 -3.31
N VAL A 8 -4.23 -12.86 -3.67
CA VAL A 8 -5.50 -12.91 -2.91
C VAL A 8 -6.14 -14.29 -3.02
N HIS A 9 -6.03 -14.95 -4.18
CA HIS A 9 -6.53 -16.30 -4.39
C HIS A 9 -5.77 -17.34 -3.57
N SER A 10 -4.45 -17.21 -3.50
CA SER A 10 -3.61 -18.14 -2.75
C SER A 10 -3.86 -18.10 -1.23
N LEU A 11 -4.24 -16.93 -0.68
CA LEU A 11 -4.67 -16.79 0.72
C LEU A 11 -5.97 -17.53 1.07
N LYS A 12 -6.76 -17.95 0.08
CA LYS A 12 -8.03 -18.66 0.25
C LYS A 12 -7.91 -20.17 0.06
N SER A 13 -6.75 -20.68 -0.35
CA SER A 13 -6.53 -22.13 -0.47
C SER A 13 -6.50 -22.76 0.93
N SER A 14 -7.19 -23.90 1.06
CA SER A 14 -7.41 -24.57 2.34
C SER A 14 -6.64 -25.87 2.47
N ASN A 15 -6.17 -26.44 1.36
CA ASN A 15 -5.32 -27.62 1.37
C ASN A 15 -4.27 -27.58 0.24
N LEU A 16 -3.02 -27.84 0.59
CA LEU A 16 -1.86 -27.76 -0.29
C LEU A 16 -1.78 -28.89 -1.33
N MET A 17 -2.56 -29.96 -1.15
CA MET A 17 -2.42 -31.18 -1.95
C MET A 17 -3.54 -31.43 -2.97
N ASP A 18 -4.71 -30.78 -2.87
CA ASP A 18 -5.88 -31.23 -3.65
C ASP A 18 -6.84 -30.11 -4.07
N ASP A 19 -6.35 -28.88 -4.13
CA ASP A 19 -7.09 -27.75 -4.69
C ASP A 19 -6.63 -27.57 -6.14
N ALA A 20 -7.53 -27.24 -7.08
CA ALA A 20 -7.24 -26.93 -8.51
C ALA A 20 -6.27 -25.74 -8.73
N PHE A 21 -5.63 -25.27 -7.65
CA PHE A 21 -4.90 -24.03 -7.47
C PHE A 21 -3.51 -24.26 -6.84
N HIS A 22 -3.02 -25.51 -6.75
CA HIS A 22 -1.70 -25.82 -6.18
C HIS A 22 -0.51 -25.12 -6.90
N ASN A 23 -0.72 -24.65 -8.14
CA ASN A 23 0.29 -24.00 -8.98
C ASN A 23 0.60 -22.54 -8.56
N ASP A 24 -0.14 -21.97 -7.61
CA ASP A 24 0.07 -20.58 -7.15
C ASP A 24 1.04 -20.48 -5.95
N LEU A 25 1.65 -21.60 -5.52
CA LEU A 25 2.68 -21.64 -4.48
C LEU A 25 3.91 -20.81 -4.82
N ASP A 26 4.28 -20.75 -6.11
CA ASP A 26 5.40 -19.92 -6.59
C ASP A 26 5.11 -18.42 -6.45
N ALA A 27 3.84 -18.00 -6.50
CA ALA A 27 3.45 -16.60 -6.30
C ALA A 27 3.53 -16.19 -4.82
N ILE A 28 3.17 -17.10 -3.92
CA ILE A 28 3.37 -16.92 -2.48
C ILE A 28 4.86 -16.92 -2.15
N ALA A 29 5.63 -17.87 -2.69
CA ALA A 29 7.07 -17.98 -2.47
C ALA A 29 7.81 -16.75 -3.01
N ALA A 30 7.47 -16.26 -4.20
CA ALA A 30 8.04 -15.03 -4.75
C ALA A 30 7.70 -13.77 -3.94
N ALA A 31 6.46 -13.67 -3.44
CA ALA A 31 6.04 -12.61 -2.51
C ALA A 31 6.70 -12.76 -1.13
N ALA A 32 7.07 -13.98 -0.73
CA ALA A 32 7.68 -14.26 0.55
C ALA A 32 9.21 -14.05 0.57
N LEU A 33 9.90 -14.46 -0.50
CA LEU A 33 11.37 -14.48 -0.60
C LEU A 33 12.02 -13.13 -0.85
N ALA A 34 11.29 -12.14 -1.37
CA ALA A 34 11.92 -10.87 -1.78
C ALA A 34 12.43 -10.02 -0.59
N GLY A 35 11.87 -10.20 0.62
CA GLY A 35 12.29 -9.49 1.85
C GLY A 35 12.28 -7.96 1.75
N ASP A 36 11.70 -7.42 0.68
CA ASP A 36 11.72 -6.02 0.31
C ASP A 36 10.48 -5.28 0.81
N LEU A 37 10.51 -3.95 0.80
CA LEU A 37 9.37 -3.12 1.22
C LEU A 37 8.10 -3.44 0.40
N GLY A 38 8.25 -3.81 -0.88
CA GLY A 38 7.16 -4.24 -1.74
C GLY A 38 6.45 -5.51 -1.23
N SER A 39 7.20 -6.53 -0.85
CA SER A 39 6.62 -7.76 -0.28
C SER A 39 5.87 -7.52 1.03
N LEU A 40 6.40 -6.66 1.90
CA LEU A 40 5.73 -6.25 3.14
C LEU A 40 4.43 -5.48 2.86
N LEU A 41 4.41 -4.61 1.85
CA LEU A 41 3.21 -3.90 1.42
C LEU A 41 2.13 -4.88 0.92
N CYS A 42 2.50 -5.89 0.14
CA CYS A 42 1.58 -6.92 -0.35
C CYS A 42 0.97 -7.73 0.81
N ARG A 43 1.80 -8.19 1.75
CA ARG A 43 1.35 -8.95 2.93
C ARG A 43 0.39 -8.15 3.79
N VAL A 44 0.74 -6.91 4.14
CA VAL A 44 -0.12 -6.07 4.98
C VAL A 44 -1.43 -5.73 4.28
N LYS A 45 -1.42 -5.47 2.97
CA LYS A 45 -2.62 -5.09 2.22
C LYS A 45 -3.61 -6.23 1.98
N TYR A 46 -3.12 -7.44 1.77
CA TYR A 46 -3.95 -8.56 1.33
C TYR A 46 -4.02 -9.72 2.34
N ALA A 47 -2.92 -10.04 3.03
CA ALA A 47 -2.85 -11.16 3.97
C ALA A 47 -3.32 -10.80 5.39
N ASP A 48 -2.96 -9.60 5.88
CA ASP A 48 -3.35 -9.16 7.23
C ASP A 48 -4.81 -8.67 7.32
N GLY A 49 -5.59 -8.82 6.24
CA GLY A 49 -7.04 -8.67 6.29
C GLY A 49 -7.55 -7.25 6.55
N THR A 50 -6.74 -6.20 6.34
CA THR A 50 -7.15 -4.80 6.57
C THR A 50 -8.41 -4.38 5.79
N LEU A 51 -8.81 -5.14 4.77
CA LEU A 51 -10.05 -4.93 4.03
C LEU A 51 -11.30 -5.62 4.62
N ASN A 52 -11.20 -6.67 5.45
CA ASN A 52 -12.38 -7.46 5.87
C ASN A 52 -12.31 -8.15 7.25
N ARG A 53 -11.17 -8.20 7.93
CA ARG A 53 -11.06 -8.76 9.30
C ARG A 53 -10.36 -7.73 10.18
N MET A 54 -11.15 -7.03 10.99
CA MET A 54 -10.60 -6.25 12.08
C MET A 54 -9.82 -7.20 13.00
N PHE A 55 -8.51 -6.95 13.12
CA PHE A 55 -7.76 -7.12 14.37
C PHE A 55 -7.38 -8.53 14.89
N GLU A 56 -7.22 -9.55 14.05
CA GLU A 56 -6.64 -10.83 14.53
C GLU A 56 -5.57 -11.34 13.55
N GLY A 57 -4.30 -11.01 13.80
CA GLY A 57 -3.21 -11.80 13.20
C GLY A 57 -1.79 -11.22 13.19
N ASN A 58 -1.57 -9.94 12.86
CA ASN A 58 -0.19 -9.52 12.51
C ASN A 58 0.14 -8.04 12.74
N HIS A 59 -0.11 -7.54 13.95
CA HIS A 59 0.35 -6.19 14.36
C HIS A 59 1.85 -5.96 14.17
N GLN A 60 2.66 -7.03 14.16
CA GLN A 60 4.10 -6.98 13.98
C GLN A 60 4.50 -6.57 12.55
N ASN A 61 3.83 -7.09 11.51
CA ASN A 61 4.12 -6.73 10.12
C ASN A 61 3.75 -5.28 9.82
N LEU A 62 2.57 -4.83 10.29
CA LEU A 62 2.17 -3.43 10.17
C LEU A 62 3.14 -2.49 10.91
N ALA A 63 3.54 -2.84 12.13
CA ALA A 63 4.49 -2.05 12.91
C ALA A 63 5.87 -2.01 12.24
N GLN A 64 6.34 -3.13 11.67
CA GLN A 64 7.58 -3.18 10.92
C GLN A 64 7.51 -2.34 9.64
N LEU A 65 6.41 -2.46 8.89
CA LEU A 65 6.14 -1.65 7.71
C LEU A 65 6.14 -0.16 8.04
N LEU A 66 5.46 0.24 9.10
CA LEU A 66 5.41 1.64 9.53
C LEU A 66 6.80 2.15 9.92
N ARG A 67 7.60 1.36 10.64
CA ARG A 67 8.99 1.74 10.99
C ARG A 67 9.87 1.91 9.74
N ILE A 68 9.86 0.95 8.83
CA ILE A 68 10.66 1.00 7.59
C ILE A 68 10.20 2.18 6.73
N TRP A 69 8.89 2.35 6.57
CA TRP A 69 8.33 3.44 5.79
C TRP A 69 8.64 4.81 6.40
N THR A 70 8.57 4.95 7.72
CA THR A 70 8.92 6.21 8.39
C THR A 70 10.38 6.56 8.17
N ALA A 71 11.29 5.58 8.26
CA ALA A 71 12.71 5.79 7.96
C ALA A 71 12.93 6.21 6.50
N GLU A 72 12.19 5.63 5.56
CA GLU A 72 12.26 5.98 4.14
C GLU A 72 11.72 7.39 3.85
N VAL A 73 10.59 7.77 4.45
CA VAL A 73 10.02 9.13 4.34
C VAL A 73 10.97 10.16 4.95
N ILE A 74 11.62 9.87 6.08
CA ILE A 74 12.62 10.76 6.68
C ILE A 74 13.81 10.95 5.73
N LYS A 75 14.36 9.86 5.16
CA LYS A 75 15.47 9.94 4.19
C LYS A 75 15.09 10.81 2.99
N ARG A 76 13.90 10.60 2.43
CA ARG A 76 13.38 11.34 1.28
C ARG A 76 13.07 12.80 1.62
N GLY A 77 12.48 13.05 2.79
CA GLY A 77 12.18 14.40 3.28
C GLY A 77 13.44 15.23 3.49
N ARG A 78 14.52 14.62 3.97
CA ARG A 78 15.85 15.23 4.09
C ARG A 78 16.50 15.47 2.73
N ALA A 79 16.49 14.47 1.85
CA ALA A 79 17.04 14.60 0.50
C ALA A 79 16.35 15.71 -0.31
N ARG A 80 15.03 15.84 -0.16
CA ARG A 80 14.20 16.86 -0.82
C ARG A 80 14.13 18.18 -0.05
N LYS A 81 14.82 18.31 1.10
CA LYS A 81 14.88 19.51 1.94
C LYS A 81 13.50 20.11 2.24
N TRP A 82 12.54 19.29 2.68
CA TRP A 82 11.18 19.76 2.96
C TRP A 82 11.11 20.82 4.06
N LEU A 83 11.97 20.69 5.08
CA LEU A 83 12.15 21.69 6.11
C LEU A 83 13.65 21.94 6.31
N PRO A 84 14.04 23.18 6.67
CA PRO A 84 15.39 23.45 7.15
C PRO A 84 15.60 22.75 8.50
N GLU A 85 16.70 22.01 8.68
CA GLU A 85 17.10 21.42 9.97
C GLU A 85 18.26 22.23 10.57
N ASN A 86 18.09 23.55 10.72
CA ASN A 86 19.17 24.46 11.14
C ASN A 86 19.38 24.46 12.67
N THR A 87 18.33 24.19 13.43
CA THR A 87 18.38 24.12 14.90
C THR A 87 17.82 22.79 15.40
N ALA A 88 18.10 22.43 16.66
CA ALA A 88 17.56 21.23 17.28
C ALA A 88 16.02 21.23 17.34
N TRP A 89 15.40 22.40 17.49
CA TRP A 89 13.95 22.57 17.47
C TRP A 89 13.37 22.36 16.06
N ASP A 90 14.07 22.85 15.02
CA ASP A 90 13.68 22.63 13.63
C ASP A 90 13.77 21.14 13.27
N ALA A 91 14.83 20.46 13.70
CA ALA A 91 15.00 19.03 13.48
C ALA A 91 13.87 18.21 14.15
N GLN A 92 13.45 18.59 15.35
CA GLN A 92 12.33 17.94 16.04
C GLN A 92 11.00 18.19 15.32
N SER A 93 10.77 19.42 14.85
CA SER A 93 9.58 19.79 14.08
C SER A 93 9.52 19.07 12.74
N ALA A 94 10.64 18.97 12.03
CA ALA A 94 10.77 18.21 10.78
C ALA A 94 10.49 16.73 11.01
N GLN A 95 11.05 16.14 12.07
CA GLN A 95 10.83 14.73 12.40
C GLN A 95 9.36 14.43 12.74
N ALA A 96 8.67 15.35 13.43
CA ALA A 96 7.24 15.23 13.69
C ALA A 96 6.42 15.28 12.39
N LEU A 97 6.78 16.17 11.45
CA LEU A 97 6.11 16.23 10.14
C LEU A 97 6.34 14.94 9.34
N TYR A 98 7.60 14.46 9.24
CA TYR A 98 7.91 13.24 8.48
C TYR A 98 7.13 12.04 9.00
N ARG A 99 6.99 11.92 10.33
CA ARG A 99 6.20 10.86 10.95
C ARG A 99 4.72 10.97 10.60
N ARG A 100 4.11 12.15 10.70
CA ARG A 100 2.70 12.36 10.30
C ARG A 100 2.47 12.04 8.83
N VAL A 101 3.37 12.50 7.95
CA VAL A 101 3.30 12.21 6.51
C VAL A 101 3.40 10.71 6.25
N ALA A 102 4.32 10.00 6.92
CA ALA A 102 4.47 8.55 6.79
C ALA A 102 3.21 7.79 7.24
N GLU A 103 2.67 8.11 8.42
CA GLU A 103 1.46 7.48 8.97
C GLU A 103 0.24 7.74 8.08
N LYS A 104 0.03 8.99 7.65
CA LYS A 104 -1.12 9.38 6.82
C LYS A 104 -1.04 8.84 5.40
N SER A 105 0.15 8.84 4.78
CA SER A 105 0.35 8.26 3.45
C SER A 105 0.11 6.75 3.46
N LEU A 106 0.63 6.04 4.46
CA LEU A 106 0.43 4.60 4.58
C LEU A 106 -1.03 4.25 4.83
N ALA A 107 -1.68 4.94 5.77
CA ALA A 107 -3.11 4.73 6.06
C ALA A 107 -3.97 4.99 4.82
N HIS A 108 -3.67 6.06 4.08
CA HIS A 108 -4.38 6.38 2.85
C HIS A 108 -4.11 5.36 1.73
N TRP A 109 -2.90 4.83 1.62
CA TRP A 109 -2.60 3.81 0.62
C TRP A 109 -3.28 2.46 0.90
N LEU A 110 -3.48 2.12 2.18
CA LEU A 110 -4.15 0.88 2.61
C LEU A 110 -5.68 0.93 2.46
N ASP A 111 -6.33 2.01 2.91
CA ASP A 111 -7.81 2.14 2.96
C ASP A 111 -8.36 3.32 2.13
N GLY A 112 -7.56 3.91 1.23
CA GLY A 112 -7.94 5.09 0.46
C GLY A 112 -9.00 4.86 -0.61
N LYS A 113 -9.70 3.71 -0.63
CA LYS A 113 -10.77 3.48 -1.60
C LYS A 113 -11.98 4.34 -1.26
N CYS A 114 -12.59 4.95 -2.28
CA CYS A 114 -13.82 5.69 -2.09
C CYS A 114 -14.94 4.73 -1.67
N LYS A 115 -15.46 4.89 -0.44
CA LYS A 115 -16.56 4.06 0.11
C LYS A 115 -17.85 4.16 -0.72
N GLY A 116 -18.07 5.26 -1.44
CA GLY A 116 -19.26 5.46 -2.27
C GLY A 116 -19.26 4.70 -3.60
N CYS A 117 -18.10 4.25 -4.09
CA CYS A 117 -17.97 3.46 -5.32
C CYS A 117 -17.05 2.24 -5.17
N SER A 118 -16.63 1.93 -3.94
CA SER A 118 -15.70 0.84 -3.62
C SER A 118 -14.40 0.85 -4.44
N GLY A 119 -13.96 2.03 -4.90
CA GLY A 119 -12.75 2.18 -5.71
C GLY A 119 -12.96 2.22 -7.23
N THR A 120 -14.18 2.01 -7.74
CA THR A 120 -14.42 1.96 -9.20
C THR A 120 -14.45 3.33 -9.87
N GLY A 121 -14.61 4.41 -9.11
CA GLY A 121 -14.79 5.77 -9.64
C GLY A 121 -16.16 6.02 -10.28
N VAL A 122 -16.99 4.98 -10.42
CA VAL A 122 -18.28 5.04 -11.12
C VAL A 122 -19.37 4.48 -10.22
N LYS A 123 -20.53 5.15 -10.14
CA LYS A 123 -21.66 4.65 -9.36
C LYS A 123 -22.57 3.85 -10.29
N VAL A 124 -22.42 2.53 -10.27
CA VAL A 124 -23.17 1.57 -11.12
C VAL A 124 -24.69 1.76 -10.97
N LEU A 125 -25.16 2.14 -9.78
CA LEU A 125 -26.59 2.34 -9.47
C LEU A 125 -27.23 3.59 -10.12
N LEU A 126 -26.47 4.48 -10.76
CA LEU A 126 -26.97 5.75 -11.33
C LEU A 126 -26.56 5.93 -12.82
N GLY A 127 -26.45 4.85 -13.59
CA GLY A 127 -26.30 4.93 -15.06
C GLY A 127 -24.89 5.27 -15.54
N ASN A 128 -23.85 4.67 -14.96
CA ASN A 128 -22.43 4.92 -15.29
C ASN A 128 -21.97 6.38 -15.06
N GLY A 129 -22.68 7.13 -14.21
CA GLY A 129 -22.27 8.46 -13.80
C GLY A 129 -20.98 8.45 -12.95
N GLN A 130 -20.17 9.49 -13.13
CA GLN A 130 -18.98 9.75 -12.32
C GLN A 130 -19.37 9.76 -10.83
N CYS A 131 -18.65 8.99 -10.00
CA CYS A 131 -18.94 8.96 -8.58
C CYS A 131 -18.74 10.36 -7.98
N THR A 132 -19.81 10.94 -7.42
CA THR A 132 -19.79 12.31 -6.87
C THR A 132 -18.91 12.42 -5.62
N SER A 133 -18.81 11.35 -4.82
CA SER A 133 -18.01 11.32 -3.59
C SER A 133 -16.50 11.42 -3.83
N CYS A 134 -16.00 10.82 -4.91
CA CYS A 134 -14.58 10.89 -5.29
C CYS A 134 -14.33 11.66 -6.59
N LYS A 135 -15.36 12.27 -7.17
CA LYS A 135 -15.30 12.91 -8.50
C LYS A 135 -14.60 12.03 -9.53
N GLY A 136 -14.96 10.75 -9.58
CA GLY A 136 -14.43 9.82 -10.59
C GLY A 136 -13.05 9.23 -10.32
N THR A 137 -12.31 9.67 -9.30
CA THR A 137 -10.94 9.16 -9.05
C THR A 137 -10.93 7.73 -8.49
N GLY A 138 -12.03 7.27 -7.89
CA GLY A 138 -12.07 6.01 -7.13
C GLY A 138 -11.36 6.10 -5.77
N VAL A 139 -10.68 7.20 -5.47
CA VAL A 139 -9.86 7.38 -4.27
C VAL A 139 -10.55 8.36 -3.32
N ALA A 140 -10.62 8.01 -2.03
CA ALA A 140 -11.12 8.88 -0.99
C ALA A 140 -10.19 10.10 -0.80
N PRO A 141 -10.69 11.24 -0.29
CA PRO A 141 -9.79 12.32 0.09
C PRO A 141 -8.96 11.94 1.32
N VAL A 142 -7.75 12.48 1.43
CA VAL A 142 -6.92 12.36 2.64
C VAL A 142 -7.49 13.30 3.71
N TYR A 143 -7.90 12.76 4.85
CA TYR A 143 -8.53 13.54 5.93
C TYR A 143 -7.53 13.99 7.01
N GLY A 144 -7.76 15.19 7.55
CA GLY A 144 -7.03 15.72 8.72
C GLY A 144 -5.65 16.26 8.42
N VAL A 145 -5.34 16.56 7.15
CA VAL A 145 -4.10 17.22 6.71
C VAL A 145 -4.43 18.27 5.65
N ALA A 146 -3.66 19.35 5.59
CA ALA A 146 -3.87 20.46 4.66
C ALA A 146 -2.53 21.06 4.20
N GLY A 147 -2.59 21.85 3.12
CA GLY A 147 -1.44 22.58 2.58
C GLY A 147 -0.26 21.66 2.24
N LEU A 148 0.94 22.06 2.67
CA LEU A 148 2.19 21.33 2.41
C LEU A 148 2.13 19.87 2.88
N GLU A 149 1.52 19.58 4.04
CA GLU A 149 1.43 18.21 4.56
C GLU A 149 0.60 17.32 3.63
N LEU A 150 -0.50 17.83 3.08
CA LEU A 150 -1.32 17.10 2.12
C LEU A 150 -0.57 16.80 0.83
N GLU A 151 0.20 17.75 0.30
CA GLU A 151 1.02 17.54 -0.90
C GLU A 151 2.07 16.45 -0.65
N ARG A 152 2.77 16.52 0.48
CA ARG A 152 3.77 15.50 0.84
C ARG A 152 3.16 14.13 1.08
N VAL A 153 1.97 14.07 1.67
CA VAL A 153 1.24 12.80 1.80
C VAL A 153 0.90 12.22 0.43
N LYS A 154 0.40 13.02 -0.51
CA LYS A 154 0.09 12.55 -1.88
C LYS A 154 1.34 12.11 -2.63
N ASP A 155 2.43 12.87 -2.54
CA ASP A 155 3.72 12.49 -3.13
C ASP A 155 4.15 11.12 -2.60
N MET A 156 4.09 10.92 -1.27
CA MET A 156 4.48 9.67 -0.62
C MET A 156 3.54 8.49 -0.93
N VAL A 157 2.23 8.75 -1.13
CA VAL A 157 1.29 7.73 -1.61
C VAL A 157 1.66 7.27 -3.03
N SER A 158 2.04 8.20 -3.91
CA SER A 158 2.51 7.85 -5.27
C SER A 158 3.78 7.00 -5.24
N GLU A 159 4.71 7.31 -4.32
CA GLU A 159 5.92 6.50 -4.12
C GLU A 159 5.62 5.09 -3.60
N LEU A 160 4.68 4.94 -2.65
CA LEU A 160 4.23 3.63 -2.19
C LEU A 160 3.64 2.79 -3.31
N SER A 161 2.81 3.42 -4.16
CA SER A 161 2.25 2.77 -5.34
C SER A 161 3.34 2.35 -6.32
N ALA A 162 4.33 3.20 -6.60
CA ALA A 162 5.44 2.86 -7.48
C ALA A 162 6.29 1.68 -6.95
N ILE A 163 6.57 1.64 -5.63
CA ILE A 163 7.28 0.53 -4.99
C ILE A 163 6.47 -0.77 -5.11
N TYR A 164 5.17 -0.69 -4.85
CA TYR A 164 4.27 -1.83 -4.98
C TYR A 164 4.14 -2.33 -6.43
N ASP A 165 4.01 -1.43 -7.40
CA ASP A 165 3.89 -1.76 -8.83
C ASP A 165 5.19 -2.36 -9.36
N SER A 166 6.34 -1.83 -8.95
CA SER A 166 7.66 -2.37 -9.28
C SER A 166 7.82 -3.80 -8.76
N HIS A 167 7.45 -4.05 -7.49
CA HIS A 167 7.47 -5.38 -6.90
C HIS A 167 6.50 -6.33 -7.61
N SER A 168 5.25 -5.88 -7.84
CA SER A 168 4.22 -6.66 -8.54
C SER A 168 4.64 -7.00 -9.97
N GLY A 169 5.30 -6.08 -10.67
CA GLY A 169 5.84 -6.29 -12.00
C GLY A 169 6.98 -7.31 -12.02
N ARG A 170 7.92 -7.21 -11.08
CA ARG A 170 9.01 -8.19 -10.92
C ARG A 170 8.48 -9.57 -10.57
N ALA A 171 7.60 -9.67 -9.58
CA ALA A 171 6.99 -10.93 -9.16
C ALA A 171 6.15 -11.54 -10.30
N GLY A 172 5.36 -10.73 -11.01
CA GLY A 172 4.63 -11.16 -12.20
C GLY A 172 5.51 -11.54 -13.40
N GLY A 173 6.74 -11.04 -13.48
CA GLY A 173 7.75 -11.47 -14.45
C GLY A 173 8.29 -12.86 -14.11
N LEU A 174 8.67 -13.09 -12.85
CA LEU A 174 9.14 -14.40 -12.36
C LEU A 174 8.07 -15.48 -12.54
N LEU A 175 6.80 -15.15 -12.27
CA LEU A 175 5.66 -16.05 -12.49
C LEU A 175 5.40 -16.42 -13.95
N ARG A 176 5.92 -15.65 -14.91
CA ARG A 176 5.83 -15.99 -16.34
C ARG A 176 7.08 -16.71 -16.84
N GLY A 177 8.18 -16.66 -16.10
CA GLY A 177 9.44 -17.31 -16.43
C GLY A 177 9.61 -18.71 -15.82
N GLY A 178 8.80 -19.08 -14.82
CA GLY A 178 8.78 -20.42 -14.23
C GLY A 178 8.02 -21.48 -15.06
N ASP A 179 7.29 -21.07 -16.10
CA ASP A 179 6.58 -21.94 -17.05
C ASP A 179 7.48 -22.41 -18.23
N MET A 180 8.81 -22.34 -18.11
CA MET A 180 9.77 -22.88 -19.10
C MET A 180 10.66 -23.98 -18.51
#